data_AF-W1XYE2-F1
#
_entry.id   AF-W1XYE2-F1
#
_cell.length_a   1.000
_cell.length_b   1.000
_cell.length_c   1.000
_cell.angle_alpha   90.00
_cell.angle_beta   90.00
_cell.angle_gamma   90.00
#
_symmetry.space_group_name_H-M   'P 1'
#
loop_
_entity.id
_entity.type
_entity.pdbx_description
1 polymer ?
#
loop_
_entity_poly.entity_id
_entity_poly.type
_entity_poly.pdbx_seq_one_letter_code
_entity_poly.pdbx_strand_id
1 'polypeptide(L)' 'NKVYMEEGSLKVQLLGRGMAWLDTGTHGSMLQASNFVEAVQSTQGTYIACLEEIAYRKDWISSEQVIELAKP' A
#
# COMPACT_ATOMS: atom_id res chain seq x y z
N ASN A 1 -7.49 -0.29 -21.38
CA ASN A 1 -7.20 1.16 -21.49
C ASN A 1 -7.46 1.75 -22.88
N LYS A 2 -6.98 1.16 -23.99
CA LYS A 2 -7.18 1.72 -25.35
C LYS A 2 -8.65 1.99 -25.71
N VAL A 3 -9.56 1.04 -25.46
CA VAL A 3 -11.01 1.23 -25.68
C VAL A 3 -11.55 2.44 -24.90
N TYR A 4 -11.27 2.56 -23.60
CA TYR A 4 -11.66 3.73 -22.80
C TYR A 4 -11.05 5.04 -23.30
N MET A 5 -9.86 5.00 -23.91
CA MET A 5 -9.23 6.18 -24.52
C MET A 5 -9.94 6.59 -25.81
N GLU A 6 -10.27 5.61 -26.66
CA GLU A 6 -11.05 5.80 -27.90
C GLU A 6 -12.46 6.34 -27.61
N GLU A 7 -13.07 5.90 -26.51
CA GLU A 7 -14.37 6.38 -26.02
C GLU A 7 -14.30 7.72 -25.26
N GLY A 8 -13.10 8.27 -25.01
CA GLY A 8 -12.91 9.50 -24.23
C GLY A 8 -13.27 9.37 -22.73
N SER A 9 -13.48 8.16 -22.23
CA SER A 9 -13.86 7.85 -20.85
C SER A 9 -12.66 7.53 -19.94
N LEU A 10 -11.46 7.42 -20.50
CA LEU A 10 -10.22 7.18 -19.75
C LEU A 10 -9.84 8.39 -18.89
N LYS A 11 -9.72 8.17 -17.58
CA LYS A 11 -9.17 9.13 -16.63
C LYS A 11 -7.76 8.71 -16.21
N VAL A 12 -6.81 9.63 -16.30
CA VAL A 12 -5.42 9.43 -15.89
C VAL A 12 -5.10 10.33 -14.71
N GLN A 13 -4.47 9.79 -13.67
CA GLN A 13 -3.97 10.53 -12.52
C GLN A 13 -2.44 10.43 -12.51
N LEU A 14 -1.77 11.58 -12.43
CA LEU A 14 -0.31 11.64 -12.37
C LEU A 14 0.15 11.48 -10.93
N LEU A 15 0.98 10.46 -10.66
CA LEU A 15 1.64 10.31 -9.38
C LEU A 15 2.87 11.23 -9.37
N GLY A 16 2.85 12.24 -8.49
CA GLY A 16 3.95 13.19 -8.36
C GLY A 16 5.19 12.57 -7.69
N ARG A 17 6.32 13.31 -7.73
CA ARG A 17 7.63 12.86 -7.18
C ARG A 17 7.64 12.44 -5.71
N GLY A 18 6.61 12.81 -4.93
CA GLY A 18 6.48 12.43 -3.53
C GLY A 18 5.95 11.02 -3.32
N MET A 19 5.55 10.32 -4.39
CA MET A 19 5.08 8.94 -4.32
C MET A 19 6.18 7.96 -4.72
N ALA A 20 6.30 6.88 -3.96
CA ALA A 20 7.09 5.72 -4.35
C ALA A 20 6.19 4.75 -5.13
N TRP A 21 6.58 4.44 -6.37
CA TRP A 21 6.00 3.35 -7.15
C TRP A 21 7.10 2.33 -7.43
N LEU A 22 6.94 1.13 -6.87
CA LEU A 22 7.98 0.11 -6.81
C LEU A 22 7.47 -1.15 -7.52
N ASP A 23 8.35 -1.80 -8.26
CA ASP A 23 8.08 -3.06 -8.94
C ASP A 23 8.90 -4.21 -8.32
N THR A 24 8.33 -5.41 -8.28
CA THR A 24 8.96 -6.60 -7.71
C THR A 24 9.21 -7.68 -8.77
N GLY A 25 9.30 -7.31 -10.05
CA GLY A 25 9.47 -8.23 -11.17
C GLY A 25 10.86 -8.86 -11.30
N THR A 26 11.86 -8.37 -10.57
CA THR A 26 13.22 -8.94 -10.55
C THR A 26 13.72 -9.11 -9.12
N HIS A 27 14.72 -9.97 -8.91
CA HIS A 27 15.36 -10.11 -7.59
C HIS A 27 15.91 -8.79 -7.05
N GLY A 28 16.51 -7.96 -7.92
CA GLY A 28 17.04 -6.66 -7.54
C GLY A 28 15.94 -5.67 -7.16
N SER A 29 14.88 -5.58 -7.96
CA SER A 29 13.77 -4.65 -7.69
C SER A 29 12.95 -5.07 -6.47
N MET A 30 12.79 -6.37 -6.23
CA MET A 30 12.21 -6.91 -5.00
C MET A 30 13.01 -6.51 -3.76
N LEU A 31 14.34 -6.66 -3.79
CA LEU A 31 15.20 -6.25 -2.67
C LEU A 31 15.09 -4.74 -2.41
N GLN A 32 15.09 -3.92 -3.47
CA GLN A 32 14.90 -2.48 -3.33
C GLN A 32 13.54 -2.12 -2.70
N ALA A 33 12.46 -2.81 -3.10
CA ALA A 33 11.14 -2.58 -2.55
C ALA A 33 11.07 -2.96 -1.06
N SER A 34 11.65 -4.11 -0.68
CA SER A 34 11.74 -4.54 0.72
C SER A 34 12.52 -3.54 1.58
N ASN A 35 13.69 -3.09 1.10
CA ASN A 35 14.52 -2.12 1.82
C ASN A 35 13.80 -0.77 1.98
N PHE A 36 13.03 -0.34 0.96
CA PHE A 36 12.24 0.88 1.06
C PHE A 36 11.18 0.78 2.17
N VAL A 37 10.42 -0.32 2.21
CA VAL A 37 9.40 -0.54 3.24
C VAL A 37 10.04 -0.59 4.63
N GLU A 38 11.13 -1.34 4.80
CA GLU A 38 11.85 -1.42 6.07
C GLU A 38 12.32 -0.04 6.58
N ALA A 39 12.94 0.75 5.71
CA ALA A 39 13.44 2.07 6.06
C ALA A 39 12.30 3.03 6.48
N VAL A 40 11.16 3.00 5.79
CA VAL A 40 10.01 3.85 6.14
C VAL A 40 9.42 3.43 7.48
N GLN A 41 9.16 2.13 7.69
CA GLN A 41 8.53 1.64 8.91
C GLN A 41 9.40 1.88 10.15
N SER A 42 10.71 1.63 10.03
CA SER A 42 11.66 1.84 11.13
C SER A 42 11.81 3.32 11.53
N THR A 43 11.65 4.24 10.57
CA THR A 43 11.79 5.68 10.82
C THR A 43 10.50 6.31 11.36
N GLN A 44 9.33 5.88 10.85
CA GLN A 44 8.05 6.53 11.16
C GLN A 44 7.26 5.83 12.27
N GLY A 45 7.61 4.60 12.63
CA GLY A 45 6.88 3.82 13.64
C GLY A 45 5.47 3.41 13.22
N THR A 46 5.18 3.44 11.91
CA THR A 46 3.92 2.98 11.32
C THR A 46 4.20 1.89 10.30
N TYR A 47 3.25 0.98 10.10
CA TYR A 47 3.40 -0.14 9.17
C TYR A 47 2.75 0.18 7.82
N ILE A 48 3.46 -0.13 6.73
CA ILE A 48 2.92 -0.03 5.38
C ILE A 48 2.04 -1.25 5.13
N ALA A 49 0.80 -1.02 4.71
CA ALA A 49 -0.15 -2.07 4.32
C ALA A 49 -0.50 -3.09 5.44
N CYS A 50 -0.52 -2.69 6.72
CA CYS A 50 -1.16 -3.49 7.77
C CYS A 50 -2.68 -3.53 7.55
N LEU A 51 -3.21 -4.71 7.20
CA LEU A 51 -4.60 -4.86 6.77
C LEU A 51 -5.58 -4.68 7.92
N GLU A 52 -5.21 -5.12 9.11
CA GLU A 52 -5.99 -4.99 10.34
C GLU A 52 -6.15 -3.52 10.73
N GLU A 53 -5.07 -2.73 10.65
CA GLU A 53 -5.12 -1.29 10.91
C GLU A 53 -5.98 -0.57 9.86
N ILE A 54 -5.82 -0.91 8.57
CA ILE A 54 -6.64 -0.34 7.49
C ILE A 54 -8.12 -0.66 7.71
N ALA A 55 -8.45 -1.92 8.00
CA ALA A 55 -9.82 -2.37 8.23
C ALA A 55 -10.45 -1.66 9.43
N TYR A 56 -9.71 -1.53 10.54
CA TYR A 56 -10.16 -0.80 11.71
C TYR A 56 -10.41 0.68 11.41
N ARG A 57 -9.47 1.38 10.75
CA ARG A 57 -9.62 2.80 10.37
C ARG A 57 -10.73 3.05 9.33
N LYS A 58 -11.17 2.01 8.64
CA LYS A 58 -12.29 2.04 7.67
C LYS A 58 -13.61 1.58 8.28
N ASP A 59 -13.66 1.32 9.58
CA ASP A 59 -14.83 0.82 10.31
C ASP A 59 -15.35 -0.54 9.78
N TRP A 60 -14.48 -1.35 9.18
CA TRP A 60 -14.82 -2.71 8.73
C TRP A 60 -14.78 -3.73 9.87
N ILE A 61 -13.95 -3.45 10.89
CA ILE A 61 -13.84 -4.25 12.12
C ILE A 61 -13.78 -3.32 13.34
N SER A 62 -14.25 -3.82 14.46
CA SER A 62 -14.21 -3.15 15.76
C SER A 62 -12.84 -3.24 16.44
N SER A 63 -12.61 -2.39 17.45
CA SER A 63 -11.42 -2.46 18.30
C SER A 63 -11.27 -3.83 18.96
N GLU A 64 -12.38 -4.45 19.35
CA GLU A 64 -12.39 -5.77 20.00
C GLU A 64 -11.91 -6.86 19.03
N GLN A 65 -12.32 -6.77 17.76
CA GLN A 65 -11.85 -7.69 16.71
C GLN A 65 -10.36 -7.51 16.42
N VAL A 66 -9.84 -6.27 16.43
CA VAL A 66 -8.39 -6.03 16.29
C VAL A 66 -7.62 -6.66 17.46
N ILE A 67 -8.11 -6.48 18.69
CA ILE A 67 -7.48 -7.08 19.89
C ILE A 67 -7.49 -8.61 19.79
N GLU A 68 -8.57 -9.21 19.28
CA GLU A 68 -8.64 -10.66 19.07
C GLU A 68 -7.63 -11.13 18.03
N LEU A 69 -7.51 -10.44 16.89
CA LEU A 69 -6.53 -10.76 15.84
C LEU A 69 -5.08 -10.54 16.27
N ALA A 70 -4.84 -9.67 17.24
CA ALA A 70 -3.51 -9.43 17.80
C ALA A 70 -3.05 -10.52 18.77
N LYS A 71 -3.95 -11.44 19.18
CA LYS A 71 -3.57 -12.62 19.96
C LYS A 71 -2.80 -13.60 19.05
N PRO A 72 -1.77 -14.28 19.59
CA PRO A 72 -0.96 -15.23 18.83
C PRO A 72 -1.74 -16.47 18.37
#